data_AF-A0A966IXA0-F1
#
_entry.id   AF-A0A966IXA0-F1
#
_cell.length_a   1.000
_cell.length_b   1.000
_cell.length_c   1.000
_cell.angle_alpha   90.00
_cell.angle_beta   90.00
_cell.angle_gamma   90.00
#
_symmetry.space_group_name_H-M   'P 1'
#
loop_
_entity.id
_entity.type
_entity.pdbx_description
1 polymer ?
#
loop_
_entity_poly.entity_id
_entity_poly.type
_entity_poly.pdbx_seq_one_letter_code
_entity_poly.pdbx_strand_id
1 'polypeptide(L)' 'GCYPTSKQYLGAEKANEYCSCTVKALSDKFNDEEMDELSKKDEDTQLKAYNFASEFCANSLKLN' A
#
# COMPACT_ATOMS: atom_id res chain seq x y z
N GLY A 1 -3.13 9.80 -1.64
CA GLY A 1 -2.17 9.14 -0.73
C GLY A 1 -2.91 8.19 0.18
N CYS A 2 -2.27 7.10 0.63
CA CYS A 2 -2.95 6.00 1.34
C CYS A 2 -3.76 6.48 2.56
N TYR A 3 -3.15 7.18 3.53
CA TYR A 3 -3.80 7.47 4.81
C TYR A 3 -5.11 8.28 4.73
N PRO A 4 -5.19 9.43 4.02
CA PRO A 4 -6.45 10.15 3.85
C PRO A 4 -7.55 9.28 3.23
N THR A 5 -7.20 8.45 2.24
CA THR A 5 -8.15 7.57 1.54
C THR A 5 -8.60 6.40 2.41
N SER A 6 -7.71 5.82 3.22
CA SER A 6 -8.05 4.70 4.10
C SER A 6 -8.81 5.18 5.34
N LYS A 7 -8.50 6.36 5.88
CA LYS A 7 -9.11 6.92 7.09
C LYS A 7 -10.63 7.08 6.98
N GLN A 8 -11.13 7.50 5.82
CA GLN A 8 -12.57 7.65 5.57
C GLN A 8 -13.35 6.34 5.71
N TYR A 9 -12.71 5.18 5.48
CA TYR A 9 -13.38 3.86 5.55
C TYR A 9 -13.00 3.04 6.79
N LEU A 10 -11.75 3.14 7.24
CA LEU A 10 -11.20 2.29 8.30
C LEU A 10 -11.14 2.98 9.66
N GLY A 11 -11.30 4.31 9.72
CA GLY A 11 -10.97 5.10 10.89
C GLY A 11 -9.47 5.36 11.02
N ALA A 12 -9.09 6.27 11.93
CA ALA A 12 -7.73 6.79 12.01
C ALA A 12 -6.67 5.72 12.37
N GLU A 13 -6.98 4.85 13.33
CA GLU A 13 -6.06 3.82 13.84
C GLU A 13 -5.77 2.75 12.78
N LYS A 14 -6.82 2.08 12.30
CA LYS A 14 -6.68 1.04 11.25
C LYS A 14 -6.12 1.59 9.94
N ALA A 15 -6.43 2.84 9.57
CA ALA A 15 -5.82 3.46 8.40
C ALA A 15 -4.32 3.68 8.57
N ASN A 16 -3.87 4.04 9.78
CA ASN A 16 -2.44 4.15 10.06
C ASN A 16 -1.77 2.78 9.97
N GLU A 17 -2.31 1.76 10.65
CA GLU A 17 -1.79 0.39 10.60
C GLU A 17 -1.73 -0.17 9.18
N TYR A 18 -2.82 -0.01 8.42
CA TYR A 18 -2.89 -0.48 7.04
C TYR A 18 -1.85 0.21 6.16
N CYS A 19 -1.77 1.54 6.18
CA CYS A 19 -0.84 2.27 5.34
C CYS A 19 0.62 2.02 5.74
N SER A 20 0.93 1.92 7.03
CA SER A 20 2.27 1.55 7.49
C SER A 20 2.65 0.13 7.04
N CYS A 21 1.71 -0.82 7.12
CA CYS A 21 1.92 -2.17 6.61
C CYS A 21 2.21 -2.16 5.10
N THR A 22 1.40 -1.42 4.32
CA THR A 22 1.56 -1.36 2.86
C THR A 22 2.90 -0.75 2.47
N VAL A 23 3.32 0.35 3.11
CA VAL A 23 4.65 0.94 2.88
C VAL A 23 5.75 -0.06 3.20
N LYS A 24 5.66 -0.75 4.34
CA LYS A 24 6.64 -1.76 4.71
C LYS A 24 6.74 -2.91 3.69
N ALA A 25 5.60 -3.46 3.29
CA ALA A 25 5.57 -4.56 2.33
C ALA A 25 6.14 -4.17 0.95
N LEU A 26 5.96 -2.91 0.55
CA LEU A 26 6.59 -2.36 -0.66
C LEU A 26 8.10 -2.22 -0.48
N SER A 27 8.57 -1.62 0.62
CA SER A 27 10.00 -1.47 0.91
C SER A 27 10.74 -2.80 1.12
N ASP A 28 10.04 -3.85 1.58
CA ASP A 28 10.62 -5.18 1.72
C ASP A 28 10.79 -5.88 0.35
N LYS A 29 10.06 -5.44 -0.69
CA LYS A 29 10.09 -6.04 -2.05
C LYS A 29 10.88 -5.23 -3.07
N PHE A 30 10.80 -3.91 -3.00
CA PHE A 30 11.37 -3.00 -3.96
C PHE A 30 12.39 -2.10 -3.28
N ASN A 31 13.52 -1.89 -3.95
CA ASN A 31 14.46 -0.86 -3.54
C ASN A 31 14.01 0.54 -4.04
N ASP A 32 14.71 1.59 -3.60
CA ASP A 32 14.36 2.97 -3.93
C ASP A 32 14.37 3.25 -5.44
N GLU A 33 15.30 2.68 -6.20
CA GLU A 33 15.38 2.86 -7.66
C GLU A 33 14.21 2.17 -8.37
N GLU A 34 13.84 0.97 -7.94
CA GLU A 34 12.67 0.25 -8.46
C GLU A 34 11.37 0.99 -8.14
N MET A 35 11.24 1.56 -6.95
CA MET A 35 10.09 2.37 -6.54
C MET A 35 10.00 3.66 -7.37
N ASP A 36 11.13 4.33 -7.63
CA ASP A 36 11.18 5.50 -8.49
C ASP A 36 10.76 5.17 -9.92
N GLU A 37 11.22 4.05 -10.47
CA GLU A 37 10.81 3.61 -11.80
C GLU A 37 9.34 3.20 -11.88
N LEU A 38 8.82 2.52 -10.85
CA LEU A 38 7.39 2.18 -10.77
C LEU A 38 6.52 3.43 -10.67
N SER A 39 6.94 4.44 -9.90
CA SER A 39 6.20 5.70 -9.75
C SER A 39 6.03 6.49 -11.06
N LYS A 40 6.89 6.22 -12.06
CA LYS A 40 6.84 6.82 -13.41
C LYS A 40 5.94 6.03 -14.38
N LYS A 41 5.51 4.82 -14.03
CA LYS A 41 4.58 4.02 -14.86
C LYS A 41 3.15 4.55 -14.77
N ASP A 42 2.28 4.09 -15.65
CA ASP A 42 0.86 4.38 -15.58
C ASP A 42 0.20 3.77 -14.32
N GLU A 43 -0.97 4.29 -13.98
CA GLU A 43 -1.70 3.91 -12.76
C GLU A 43 -2.05 2.41 -12.72
N ASP A 44 -2.42 1.79 -13.84
CA ASP A 44 -2.78 0.36 -13.89
C ASP A 44 -1.56 -0.52 -13.59
N THR A 45 -0.41 -0.17 -14.17
CA THR A 45 0.86 -0.84 -13.86
C THR A 45 1.25 -0.68 -12.39
N GLN A 46 1.11 0.52 -11.82
CA GLN A 46 1.38 0.76 -10.40
C GLN A 46 0.44 -0.04 -9.50
N LEU A 47 -0.85 -0.03 -9.78
CA LEU A 47 -1.86 -0.78 -9.02
C LEU A 47 -1.54 -2.28 -9.02
N LYS A 48 -1.22 -2.87 -10.18
CA LYS A 48 -0.82 -4.27 -10.27
C LYS A 48 0.45 -4.57 -9.48
N ALA A 49 1.45 -3.69 -9.56
CA ALA A 49 2.70 -3.85 -8.83
C ALA A 49 2.50 -3.78 -7.31
N TYR A 50 1.59 -2.94 -6.84
CA TYR A 50 1.34 -2.70 -5.42
C TYR A 50 0.22 -3.57 -4.82
N ASN A 51 -0.57 -4.25 -5.65
CA ASN A 51 -1.74 -5.01 -5.21
C ASN A 51 -1.42 -6.07 -4.15
N PHE A 52 -0.27 -6.75 -4.29
CA PHE A 52 0.17 -7.75 -3.30
C PHE A 52 0.30 -7.16 -1.89
N ALA A 53 0.80 -5.92 -1.76
CA ALA A 53 0.98 -5.25 -0.47
C ALA A 53 -0.38 -4.90 0.13
N SER A 54 -1.28 -4.36 -0.70
CA SER A 54 -2.65 -4.05 -0.31
C SER A 54 -3.41 -5.28 0.19
N GLU A 55 -3.37 -6.39 -0.54
CA GLU A 55 -4.01 -7.65 -0.17
C GLU A 55 -3.41 -8.27 1.09
N PHE A 56 -2.07 -8.31 1.17
CA PHE A 56 -1.36 -8.83 2.33
C PHE A 56 -1.74 -8.09 3.61
N CYS A 57 -1.77 -6.75 3.55
CA CYS A 57 -2.08 -5.92 4.71
C CYS A 57 -3.56 -5.95 5.08
N ALA A 58 -4.47 -5.98 4.10
CA ALA A 58 -5.90 -6.13 4.37
C ALA A 58 -6.21 -7.46 5.07
N ASN A 59 -5.60 -8.56 4.60
CA ASN A 59 -5.71 -9.87 5.23
C ASN A 59 -5.10 -9.91 6.64
N SER A 60 -3.91 -9.35 6.81
CA SER A 60 -3.20 -9.33 8.10
C SER A 60 -3.97 -8.57 9.18
N LEU A 61 -4.68 -7.51 8.77
CA LEU A 61 -5.51 -6.68 9.66
C LEU A 61 -6.98 -7.10 9.71
N LYS A 62 -7.36 -8.19 9.02
CA LYS A 62 -8.73 -8.71 8.94
C LYS A 62 -9.73 -7.62 8.54
N LEU A 63 -9.42 -6.87 7.49
CA LEU A 63 -10.28 -5.80 6.95
C LEU A 63 -11.34 -6.30 5.98
N ASN A 64 -11.33 -7.62 5.69
CA ASN A 64 -12.16 -8.30 4.71
C ASN A 64 -13.38 -8.96 5.36
#